data_AF-A0AAE1D1X1-F1
#
_entry.id   AF-A0AAE1D1X1-F1
#
_cell.length_a   1.000
_cell.length_b   1.000
_cell.length_c   1.000
_cell.angle_alpha   90.00
_cell.angle_beta   90.00
_cell.angle_gamma   90.00
#
_symmetry.space_group_name_H-M   'P 1'
#
loop_
_entity.id
_entity.type
_entity.pdbx_description
1 polymer ?
#
loop_
_entity_poly.entity_id
_entity_poly.type
_entity_poly.pdbx_seq_one_letter_code
_entity_poly.pdbx_strand_id
1 'polypeptide(L)'
;MKLPWLYHALFNILPALVRLPWLYHALFNILPALVRLPWLYNALFNILPALVRLPWLYHALFNILPALLRLPWLYHALFNILPALLRLPWLYHALFNILPALVRLPWLYHALFNILPALLRLPWLYHALFNILPALVRLPWLYHALFNILPALVRHLG
;
A
#
# COMPACT_ATOMS: atom_id res chain seq x y z
N MET A 1 23.03 -6.89 -17.68
CA MET A 1 23.83 -6.89 -16.44
C MET A 1 22.97 -7.47 -15.31
N LYS A 2 23.32 -8.64 -14.76
CA LYS A 2 22.60 -9.24 -13.61
C LYS A 2 23.33 -8.80 -12.34
N LEU A 3 22.83 -7.77 -11.65
CA LEU A 3 23.21 -7.52 -10.25
C LEU A 3 22.24 -8.33 -9.36
N PRO A 4 22.69 -9.44 -8.75
CA PRO A 4 21.80 -10.33 -8.00
C PRO A 4 21.36 -9.73 -6.66
N TRP A 5 22.14 -8.80 -6.11
CA TRP A 5 21.89 -8.16 -4.83
C TRP A 5 22.39 -6.72 -4.85
N LEU A 6 21.55 -5.79 -4.42
CA LEU A 6 21.92 -4.41 -4.13
C LEU A 6 21.64 -4.14 -2.66
N TYR A 7 22.64 -3.64 -1.94
CA TYR A 7 22.51 -3.37 -0.51
C TYR A 7 21.90 -1.99 -0.25
N HIS A 8 22.46 -0.95 -0.88
CA HIS A 8 21.85 0.38 -0.93
C HIS A 8 21.68 0.78 -2.39
N ALA A 9 20.55 1.38 -2.70
CA ALA A 9 20.38 2.03 -3.98
C ALA A 9 19.60 3.34 -3.85
N LEU A 10 20.11 4.36 -4.52
CA LEU A 10 19.39 5.58 -4.78
C LEU A 10 19.18 5.67 -6.29
N PHE A 11 17.93 5.69 -6.69
CA PHE A 11 17.56 5.71 -8.10
C PHE A 11 16.64 6.89 -8.37
N ASN A 12 17.02 7.69 -9.36
CA ASN A 12 16.09 8.56 -10.06
C ASN A 12 15.84 7.95 -11.44
N ILE A 13 14.65 7.41 -11.66
CA ILE A 13 14.31 6.64 -12.86
C ILE A 13 13.38 7.48 -13.72
N LEU A 14 13.79 7.70 -14.98
CA LEU A 14 13.01 8.28 -16.07
C LEU A 14 12.86 7.23 -17.17
N PRO A 15 11.81 7.28 -18.00
CA PRO A 15 10.97 6.14 -18.38
C PRO A 15 11.70 4.80 -18.49
N ALA A 16 11.44 3.88 -17.57
CA ALA A 16 12.18 2.62 -17.54
C ALA A 16 11.37 1.40 -17.09
N LEU A 17 11.87 0.23 -17.50
CA LEU A 17 11.53 -1.06 -16.93
C LEU A 17 12.65 -1.46 -15.95
N VAL A 18 12.34 -1.54 -14.66
CA VAL A 18 13.30 -2.00 -13.65
C VAL A 18 12.93 -3.39 -13.15
N ARG A 19 13.91 -4.30 -13.22
CA ARG A 19 13.82 -5.66 -12.67
C ARG A 19 15.09 -5.97 -11.89
N LEU A 20 14.98 -5.96 -10.57
CA LEU A 20 16.06 -6.40 -9.68
C LEU A 20 15.48 -7.48 -8.76
N PRO A 21 16.18 -8.61 -8.55
CA PRO A 21 15.63 -9.71 -7.75
C PRO A 21 15.57 -9.39 -6.25
N TRP A 22 16.56 -8.68 -5.71
CA TRP A 22 16.66 -8.34 -4.29
C TRP A 22 17.27 -6.97 -4.05
N LEU A 23 16.70 -6.22 -3.11
CA LEU A 23 17.19 -4.91 -2.68
C LEU A 23 16.96 -4.72 -1.19
N TYR A 24 17.99 -4.30 -0.45
CA TYR A 24 17.89 -4.18 1.01
C TYR A 24 17.40 -2.79 1.44
N HIS A 25 18.12 -1.72 1.07
CA HIS A 25 17.69 -0.35 1.26
C HIS A 25 17.52 0.35 -0.08
N ALA A 26 16.38 1.03 -0.25
CA ALA A 26 16.12 1.78 -1.45
C ALA A 26 15.51 3.14 -1.18
N LEU A 27 16.03 4.14 -1.90
CA LEU A 27 15.33 5.39 -2.13
C LEU A 27 15.10 5.55 -3.62
N PHE A 28 13.82 5.65 -3.98
CA PHE A 28 13.39 5.71 -5.36
C PHE A 28 12.59 6.98 -5.58
N ASN A 29 12.99 7.75 -6.58
CA ASN A 29 12.10 8.66 -7.27
C ASN A 29 11.86 8.11 -8.68
N ILE A 30 10.61 7.81 -9.02
CA ILE A 30 10.25 7.10 -10.24
C ILE A 30 9.27 7.95 -11.04
N LEU A 31 9.63 8.27 -12.29
CA LEU A 31 8.78 8.88 -13.29
C LEU A 31 8.80 8.07 -14.60
N PRO A 32 7.66 8.01 -15.31
CA PRO A 32 6.83 6.83 -15.51
C PRO A 32 7.57 5.49 -15.61
N ALA A 33 7.19 4.47 -14.83
CA ALA A 33 7.91 3.19 -14.88
C ALA A 33 7.06 1.94 -14.61
N LEU A 34 7.60 0.80 -15.06
CA LEU A 34 7.20 -0.52 -14.61
C LEU A 34 8.30 -1.09 -13.70
N VAL A 35 7.99 -1.29 -12.42
CA VAL A 35 8.95 -1.79 -11.43
C VAL A 35 8.53 -3.15 -10.92
N ARG A 36 9.45 -4.11 -10.98
CA ARG A 36 9.28 -5.44 -10.38
C ARG A 36 10.50 -5.78 -9.53
N LEU A 37 10.31 -5.76 -8.21
CA LEU A 37 11.31 -6.20 -7.23
C LEU A 37 10.70 -7.31 -6.38
N PRO A 38 11.05 -8.59 -6.61
CA PRO A 38 10.56 -9.72 -5.83
C PRO A 38 10.65 -9.52 -4.32
N TRP A 39 11.77 -8.96 -3.86
CA TRP A 39 12.06 -8.75 -2.45
C TRP A 39 12.69 -7.39 -2.21
N LEU A 40 12.12 -6.66 -1.25
CA LEU A 40 12.62 -5.37 -0.82
C LEU A 40 12.48 -5.26 0.70
N TYR A 41 13.57 -4.98 1.41
CA TYR A 41 13.51 -4.92 2.86
C TYR A 41 13.00 -3.56 3.34
N ASN A 42 13.73 -2.48 3.05
CA ASN A 42 13.37 -1.12 3.41
C ASN A 42 13.29 -0.24 2.17
N ALA A 43 12.21 0.53 2.08
CA ALA A 43 12.03 1.40 0.95
C ALA A 43 11.39 2.74 1.28
N LEU A 44 11.95 3.78 0.67
CA LEU A 44 11.35 5.09 0.52
C LEU A 44 11.07 5.30 -0.96
N PHE A 45 9.80 5.49 -1.28
CA PHE A 45 9.36 5.66 -2.66
C PHE A 45 8.61 6.96 -2.81
N ASN A 46 9.02 7.75 -3.80
CA ASN A 46 8.14 8.70 -4.46
C ASN A 46 7.89 8.21 -5.89
N ILE A 47 6.62 7.97 -6.23
CA ILE A 47 6.24 7.32 -7.48
C ILE A 47 5.24 8.20 -8.21
N LEU A 48 5.58 8.60 -9.44
CA LEU A 48 4.70 9.28 -10.39
C LEU A 48 4.69 8.54 -11.75
N PRO A 49 3.55 8.54 -12.45
CA PRO A 49 2.72 7.35 -12.74
C PRO A 49 3.46 6.02 -12.89
N ALA A 50 3.05 4.97 -12.15
CA ALA A 50 3.71 3.66 -12.28
C ALA A 50 2.83 2.44 -12.06
N LEU A 51 3.31 1.32 -12.58
CA LEU A 51 2.87 -0.02 -12.19
C LEU A 51 3.97 -0.67 -11.36
N VAL A 52 3.66 -0.97 -10.10
CA VAL A 52 4.64 -1.52 -9.15
C VAL A 52 4.17 -2.86 -8.60
N ARG A 53 5.07 -3.85 -8.71
CA ARG A 53 4.86 -5.19 -8.15
C ARG A 53 6.03 -5.58 -7.27
N LEU A 54 5.80 -5.59 -5.97
CA LEU A 54 6.77 -6.07 -4.97
C LEU A 54 6.12 -7.19 -4.14
N PRO A 55 6.35 -8.46 -4.48
CA PRO A 55 5.84 -9.62 -3.76
C PRO A 55 6.02 -9.56 -2.25
N TRP A 56 7.20 -9.13 -1.79
CA TRP A 56 7.56 -9.05 -0.39
C TRP A 56 8.20 -7.71 -0.08
N LEU A 57 7.63 -7.01 0.89
CA LEU A 57 8.12 -5.74 1.39
C LEU A 57 8.03 -5.69 2.91
N TYR A 58 9.13 -5.38 3.59
CA TYR A 58 9.16 -5.43 5.05
C TYR A 58 8.81 -4.08 5.68
N HIS A 59 9.60 -3.03 5.42
CA HIS A 59 9.26 -1.66 5.78
C HIS A 59 9.12 -0.80 4.53
N ALA A 60 8.08 0.02 4.51
CA ALA A 60 7.89 0.97 3.44
C ALA A 60 7.33 2.29 3.91
N LEU A 61 7.85 3.36 3.33
CA LEU A 61 7.17 4.63 3.28
C LEU A 61 7.02 5.04 1.82
N PHE A 62 5.77 5.28 1.44
CA PHE A 62 5.38 5.54 0.08
C PHE A 62 4.62 6.85 -0.02
N ASN A 63 5.06 7.72 -0.92
CA ASN A 63 4.23 8.76 -1.52
C ASN A 63 3.96 8.35 -2.97
N ILE A 64 2.69 8.19 -3.33
CA ILE A 64 2.29 7.63 -4.62
C ILE A 64 1.28 8.55 -5.30
N LEU A 65 1.55 8.94 -6.54
CA LEU A 65 0.63 9.66 -7.42
C LEU A 65 0.60 9.01 -8.81
N PRO A 66 -0.54 9.04 -9.50
CA PRO A 66 -1.40 7.89 -9.82
C PRO A 66 -0.69 6.54 -10.05
N ALA A 67 -1.15 5.46 -9.40
CA ALA A 67 -0.51 4.15 -9.57
C ALA A 67 -1.41 2.92 -9.42
N LEU A 68 -0.94 1.80 -9.98
CA LEU A 68 -1.41 0.46 -9.65
C LEU A 68 -0.33 -0.25 -8.83
N LEU A 69 -0.65 -0.58 -7.58
CA LEU A 69 0.27 -1.21 -6.64
C LEU A 69 -0.24 -2.59 -6.22
N ARG A 70 0.63 -3.59 -6.40
CA ARG A 70 0.37 -4.96 -5.93
C ARG A 70 1.52 -5.43 -5.04
N LEU A 71 1.26 -5.49 -3.73
CA LEU A 71 2.18 -6.03 -2.73
C LEU A 71 1.49 -7.17 -1.96
N PRO A 72 1.68 -8.43 -2.38
CA PRO A 72 1.18 -9.63 -1.71
C PRO A 72 1.39 -9.64 -0.19
N TRP A 73 2.59 -9.28 0.26
CA TRP A 73 2.97 -9.29 1.65
C TRP A 73 3.66 -8.00 2.03
N LEU A 74 3.11 -7.32 3.03
CA LEU A 74 3.66 -6.09 3.57
C LEU A 74 3.59 -6.11 5.09
N TYR A 75 4.73 -5.90 5.75
CA TYR A 75 4.77 -6.02 7.21
C TYR A 75 4.48 -4.69 7.90
N HIS A 76 5.28 -3.66 7.64
CA HIS A 76 5.07 -2.29 8.10
C HIS A 76 4.96 -1.32 6.94
N ALA A 77 3.96 -0.46 6.98
CA ALA A 77 3.83 0.56 5.97
C ALA A 77 3.29 1.89 6.48
N LEU A 78 3.88 2.96 5.96
CA LEU A 78 3.30 4.29 5.96
C LEU A 78 3.03 4.69 4.52
N PHE A 79 1.78 4.99 4.22
CA PHE A 79 1.34 5.31 2.89
C PHE A 79 0.65 6.66 2.85
N ASN A 80 1.08 7.52 1.93
CA ASN A 80 0.28 8.60 1.42
C ASN A 80 0.01 8.35 -0.07
N ILE A 81 -1.24 8.14 -0.42
CA ILE A 81 -1.63 7.65 -1.75
C ILE A 81 -2.67 8.59 -2.35
N LEU A 82 -2.37 9.13 -3.54
CA LEU A 82 -3.29 9.90 -4.38
C LEU A 82 -3.38 9.28 -5.78
N PRO A 83 -4.53 9.40 -6.46
CA PRO A 83 -5.41 8.30 -6.89
C PRO A 83 -4.75 6.94 -7.17
N ALA A 84 -5.24 5.85 -6.58
CA ALA A 84 -4.64 4.53 -6.83
C ALA A 84 -5.60 3.33 -6.75
N LEU A 85 -5.17 2.24 -7.40
CA LEU A 85 -5.67 0.89 -7.14
C LEU A 85 -4.64 0.12 -6.32
N LEU A 86 -5.03 -0.28 -5.11
CA LEU A 86 -4.20 -0.95 -4.14
C LEU A 86 -4.71 -2.37 -3.87
N ARG A 87 -3.82 -3.36 -4.02
CA ARG A 87 -4.10 -4.74 -3.61
C ARG A 87 -2.97 -5.26 -2.72
N LEU A 88 -3.24 -5.35 -1.42
CA LEU A 88 -2.33 -5.94 -0.43
C LEU A 88 -3.05 -7.10 0.30
N PRO A 89 -2.90 -8.34 -0.18
CA PRO A 89 -3.45 -9.55 0.45
C PRO A 89 -3.23 -9.66 1.95
N TRP A 90 -2.00 -9.38 2.40
CA TRP A 90 -1.59 -9.49 3.79
C TRP A 90 -0.85 -8.24 4.22
N LEU A 91 -1.38 -7.60 5.26
CA LEU A 91 -0.79 -6.40 5.84
C LEU A 91 -0.84 -6.48 7.37
N TYR A 92 0.32 -6.34 8.01
CA TYR A 92 0.40 -6.52 9.46
C TYR A 92 0.20 -5.20 10.21
N HIS A 93 1.03 -4.20 9.95
CA HIS A 93 0.88 -2.85 10.49
C HIS A 93 0.82 -1.82 9.38
N ALA A 94 -0.16 -0.93 9.45
CA ALA A 94 -0.21 0.16 8.51
C ALA A 94 -0.75 1.47 9.07
N LEU A 95 -0.15 2.55 8.60
CA LEU A 95 -0.70 3.89 8.67
C LEU A 95 -0.95 4.37 7.25
N PHE A 96 -2.21 4.69 6.96
CA PHE A 96 -2.63 5.08 5.63
C PHE A 96 -3.29 6.45 5.68
N ASN A 97 -2.83 7.32 4.78
CA ASN A 97 -3.61 8.44 4.29
C ASN A 97 -3.91 8.20 2.81
N ILE A 98 -5.18 8.08 2.44
CA ILE A 98 -5.59 7.64 1.10
C ILE A 98 -6.59 8.64 0.54
N LEU A 99 -6.29 9.17 -0.65
CA LEU A 99 -7.17 10.02 -1.45
C LEU A 99 -7.28 9.50 -2.90
N PRO A 100 -8.43 9.68 -3.57
CA PRO A 100 -9.36 8.63 -3.97
C PRO A 100 -8.77 7.26 -4.33
N ALA A 101 -9.28 6.17 -3.76
CA ALA A 101 -8.74 4.84 -4.08
C ALA A 101 -9.75 3.69 -4.06
N LEU A 102 -9.38 2.64 -4.80
CA LEU A 102 -9.93 1.29 -4.62
C LEU A 102 -8.91 0.45 -3.86
N VAL A 103 -9.27 -0.03 -2.68
CA VAL A 103 -8.38 -0.74 -1.77
C VAL A 103 -8.96 -2.10 -1.42
N ARG A 104 -8.16 -3.14 -1.62
CA ARG A 104 -8.50 -4.50 -1.21
C ARG A 104 -7.40 -5.05 -0.30
N LEU A 105 -7.72 -5.21 0.98
CA LEU A 105 -6.85 -5.82 2.00
C LEU A 105 -7.60 -6.99 2.67
N PRO A 106 -7.50 -8.21 2.11
CA PRO A 106 -8.09 -9.43 2.67
C PRO A 106 -7.81 -9.65 4.16
N TRP A 107 -6.56 -9.44 4.57
CA TRP A 107 -6.11 -9.66 5.94
C TRP A 107 -5.33 -8.45 6.43
N LEU A 108 -5.85 -7.84 7.49
CA LEU A 108 -5.25 -6.68 8.12
C LEU A 108 -5.25 -6.84 9.64
N TYR A 109 -4.07 -6.76 10.24
CA TYR A 109 -3.94 -6.99 11.69
C TYR A 109 -4.08 -5.71 12.50
N HIS A 110 -3.23 -4.71 12.27
CA HIS A 110 -3.32 -3.39 12.88
C HIS A 110 -3.32 -2.29 11.82
N ALA A 111 -4.27 -1.36 11.93
CA ALA A 111 -4.27 -0.21 11.05
C ALA A 111 -4.77 1.08 11.68
N LEU A 112 -4.15 2.18 11.26
CA LEU A 112 -4.69 3.51 11.38
C LEU A 112 -4.95 4.05 9.98
N PHE A 113 -6.19 4.41 9.71
CA PHE A 113 -6.62 4.89 8.42
C PHE A 113 -7.22 6.28 8.53
N ASN A 114 -6.73 7.18 7.68
CA ASN A 114 -7.46 8.37 7.25
C ASN A 114 -7.77 8.22 5.76
N ILE A 115 -9.04 8.16 5.39
CA ILE A 115 -9.44 7.80 4.03
C ILE A 115 -10.48 8.78 3.52
N LEU A 116 -10.17 9.42 2.40
CA LEU A 116 -11.05 10.30 1.64
C LEU A 116 -11.16 9.88 0.17
N PRO A 117 -12.31 10.07 -0.49
CA PRO A 117 -13.26 9.00 -0.84
C PRO A 117 -12.68 7.66 -1.29
N ALA A 118 -13.21 6.52 -0.80
CA ALA A 118 -12.70 5.21 -1.21
C ALA A 118 -13.76 4.08 -1.24
N LEU A 119 -13.42 3.03 -1.99
CA LEU A 119 -14.04 1.71 -1.86
C LEU A 119 -13.06 0.76 -1.15
N LEU A 120 -13.44 0.33 0.05
CA LEU A 120 -12.63 -0.56 0.90
C LEU A 120 -13.27 -1.94 0.99
N ARG A 121 -12.47 -2.98 0.72
CA ARG A 121 -12.84 -4.37 0.99
C ARG A 121 -11.83 -4.99 1.93
N LEU A 122 -12.27 -5.21 3.17
CA LEU A 122 -11.46 -5.72 4.29
C LEU A 122 -12.15 -6.96 4.92
N PRO A 123 -12.05 -8.15 4.30
CA PRO A 123 -12.60 -9.39 4.82
C PRO A 123 -12.32 -9.68 6.30
N TRP A 124 -11.06 -9.51 6.73
CA TRP A 124 -10.59 -9.81 8.07
C TRP A 124 -9.79 -8.65 8.62
N LEU A 125 -10.28 -8.09 9.72
CA LEU A 125 -9.64 -6.99 10.41
C LEU A 125 -9.59 -7.24 11.93
N TYR A 126 -8.39 -7.19 12.51
CA TYR A 126 -8.23 -7.46 13.93
C TYR A 126 -8.33 -6.20 14.79
N HIS A 127 -7.47 -5.21 14.58
CA HIS A 127 -7.51 -3.91 15.26
C HIS A 127 -7.46 -2.75 14.25
N ALA A 128 -8.37 -1.79 14.39
CA ALA A 128 -8.27 -0.56 13.63
C ALA A 128 -8.75 0.69 14.33
N LEU A 129 -8.14 1.81 13.94
CA LEU A 129 -8.69 3.14 14.11
C LEU A 129 -8.94 3.73 12.72
N PHE A 130 -10.18 4.14 12.49
CA PHE A 130 -10.62 4.67 11.21
C PHE A 130 -11.16 6.08 11.36
N ASN A 131 -10.65 6.98 10.52
CA ASN A 131 -11.32 8.22 10.15
C ASN A 131 -11.66 8.15 8.65
N ILE A 132 -12.95 8.10 8.31
CA ILE A 132 -13.40 7.81 6.94
C ILE A 132 -14.45 8.83 6.51
N LEU A 133 -14.19 9.51 5.39
CA LEU A 133 -15.13 10.42 4.74
C LEU A 133 -15.14 10.23 3.21
N PRO A 134 -16.25 10.47 2.52
CA PRO A 134 -17.24 9.43 2.19
C PRO A 134 -16.65 8.13 1.61
N ALA A 135 -17.09 6.96 2.10
CA ALA A 135 -16.61 5.68 1.59
C ALA A 135 -17.69 4.58 1.55
N LEU A 136 -17.41 3.54 0.77
CA LEU A 136 -18.10 2.25 0.88
C LEU A 136 -17.15 1.23 1.52
N VAL A 137 -17.53 0.70 2.68
CA VAL A 137 -16.68 -0.22 3.46
C VAL A 137 -17.38 -1.56 3.64
N ARG A 138 -16.70 -2.64 3.25
CA ARG A 138 -17.14 -4.02 3.51
C ARG A 138 -16.17 -4.70 4.48
N LEU A 139 -16.68 -5.04 5.67
CA LEU A 139 -15.94 -5.64 6.79
C LEU A 139 -16.74 -6.82 7.35
N PRO A 140 -16.65 -8.03 6.78
CA PRO A 140 -17.31 -9.22 7.31
C PRO A 140 -16.85 -9.58 8.74
N TRP A 141 -15.54 -9.64 8.98
CA TRP A 141 -14.98 -10.04 10.28
C TRP A 141 -14.15 -8.92 10.88
N LEU A 142 -14.58 -8.45 12.06
CA LEU A 142 -13.94 -7.39 12.81
C LEU A 142 -13.85 -7.78 14.29
N TYR A 143 -12.65 -7.71 14.87
CA TYR A 143 -12.46 -8.02 16.30
C TYR A 143 -12.56 -6.76 17.17
N HIS A 144 -11.76 -5.72 16.90
CA HIS A 144 -11.81 -4.44 17.58
C HIS A 144 -11.62 -3.26 16.63
N ALA A 145 -12.51 -2.27 16.68
CA ALA A 145 -12.26 -1.00 16.00
C ALA A 145 -12.88 0.20 16.71
N LEU A 146 -12.26 1.35 16.44
CA LEU A 146 -12.81 2.68 16.68
C LEU A 146 -13.04 3.37 15.34
N PHE A 147 -14.24 3.89 15.16
CA PHE A 147 -14.68 4.51 13.91
C PHE A 147 -15.12 5.95 14.14
N ASN A 148 -14.59 6.87 13.33
CA ASN A 148 -15.17 8.18 13.09
C ASN A 148 -15.53 8.26 11.60
N ILE A 149 -16.83 8.32 11.29
CA ILE A 149 -17.34 8.10 9.93
C ILE A 149 -18.39 9.16 9.57
N LEU A 150 -18.22 9.84 8.43
CA LEU A 150 -19.18 10.83 7.93
C LEU A 150 -19.08 11.04 6.41
N PRO A 151 -20.20 11.10 5.66
CA PRO A 151 -21.18 10.02 5.54
C PRO A 151 -20.55 8.77 4.89
N ALA A 152 -20.73 7.58 5.46
CA ALA A 152 -20.29 6.35 4.81
C ALA A 152 -21.30 5.21 4.99
N LEU A 153 -21.30 4.29 4.02
CA LEU A 153 -22.04 3.04 4.13
C LEU A 153 -21.08 1.93 4.60
N VAL A 154 -21.28 1.46 5.83
CA VAL A 154 -20.53 0.33 6.40
C VAL A 154 -21.44 -0.88 6.43
N ARG A 155 -21.04 -1.94 5.72
CA ARG A 155 -21.70 -3.25 5.81
C ARG A 155 -20.81 -4.22 6.57
N HIS A 156 -21.25 -4.57 7.78
CA HIS A 156 -20.74 -5.69 8.56
C HIS A 156 -21.59 -6.93 8.25
N LEU A 157 -20.94 -8.09 8.13
CA LEU A 157 -21.62 -9.39 7.97
C LEU A 157 -21.01 -10.33 9.00
N GLY A 158 -21.47 -10.16 10.24
CA GLY A 158 -21.20 -10.99 11.40
C GLY A 158 -22.48 -11.05 12.21
#